data_AF-X0YI90-F1
#
_entry.id   AF-X0YI90-F1
#
_cell.length_a   1.000
_cell.length_b   1.000
_cell.length_c   1.000
_cell.angle_alpha   90.00
_cell.angle_beta   90.00
_cell.angle_gamma   90.00
#
_symmetry.space_group_name_H-M   'P 1'
#
loop_
_entity.id
_entity.type
_entity.pdbx_description
1 polymer ?
#
loop_
_entity_poly.entity_id
_entity_poly.type
_entity_poly.pdbx_seq_one_letter_code
_entity_poly.pdbx_strand_id
1 'polypeptide(L)'
;MRILEFSDSHLKGTRCPNTEALIDVTTEEKPDLLIGNGDVIDLWAEKEEVIAQNLTVKRLETLSRDIPTLLIIGNHDFDDDALERLFPKVRVAFNHRADGFWFEHGHLRDVRWQNWLLFRPIFDAHPEWAHWIFWHFYQPWRERFNLNPGNRKLKAGNTDFFYRQLCRSIWYRALSFADWKKVE
;
A
#
# COMPACT_ATOMS: atom_id res chain seq x y z
N MET A 1 13.04 17.13 9.14
CA MET A 1 13.23 16.66 7.75
C MET A 1 12.10 17.24 6.91
N ARG A 2 12.32 17.66 5.67
CA ARG A 2 11.24 18.13 4.79
C ARG A 2 10.69 16.94 4.01
N ILE A 3 9.47 16.53 4.35
CA ILE A 3 8.74 15.50 3.63
C ILE A 3 7.69 16.16 2.74
N LEU A 4 7.61 15.77 1.47
CA LEU A 4 6.46 16.05 0.62
C LEU A 4 5.67 14.75 0.43
N GLU A 5 4.39 14.79 0.75
CA GLU A 5 3.49 13.64 0.63
C GLU A 5 2.38 13.95 -0.37
N PHE A 6 2.00 12.95 -1.15
CA PHE A 6 0.88 12.99 -2.09
C PHE A 6 0.22 11.62 -2.16
N SER A 7 -1.08 11.57 -2.44
CA SER A 7 -1.87 10.33 -2.47
C SER A 7 -2.91 10.42 -3.59
N ASP A 8 -3.54 9.29 -3.95
CA ASP A 8 -4.75 9.23 -4.78
C ASP A 8 -4.60 9.94 -6.14
N SER A 9 -3.41 9.85 -6.72
CA SER A 9 -3.14 10.44 -8.04
C SER A 9 -3.79 9.64 -9.17
N HIS A 10 -4.04 8.35 -8.95
CA HIS A 10 -4.64 7.40 -9.89
C HIS A 10 -4.12 7.59 -11.31
N LEU A 11 -2.80 7.62 -11.48
CA LEU A 11 -2.18 7.83 -12.77
C LEU A 11 -2.61 6.72 -13.74
N LYS A 12 -3.29 7.16 -14.79
CA LYS A 12 -3.77 6.37 -15.93
C LYS A 12 -3.79 7.23 -17.18
N GLY A 13 -3.91 6.61 -18.34
CA GLY A 13 -3.87 7.23 -19.65
C GLY A 13 -2.51 7.86 -19.93
N THR A 14 -2.52 9.04 -20.55
CA THR A 14 -1.30 9.67 -21.09
C THR A 14 -0.67 10.73 -20.18
N ARG A 15 -1.47 11.52 -19.45
CA ARG A 15 -1.00 12.61 -18.57
C ARG A 15 -1.96 12.88 -17.41
N CYS A 16 -1.42 13.35 -16.28
CA CYS A 16 -2.18 13.88 -15.15
C CYS A 16 -1.66 15.27 -14.72
N PRO A 17 -2.35 16.37 -15.09
CA PRO A 17 -1.88 17.74 -14.81
C PRO A 17 -1.66 18.04 -13.33
N ASN A 18 -2.50 17.49 -12.44
CA ASN A 18 -2.39 17.72 -10.99
C ASN A 18 -1.10 17.13 -10.42
N THR A 19 -0.79 15.89 -10.79
CA THR A 19 0.45 15.22 -10.38
C THR A 19 1.68 15.84 -11.06
N GLU A 20 1.54 16.35 -12.29
CA GLU A 20 2.61 17.11 -12.95
C GLU A 20 2.96 18.41 -12.20
N ALA A 21 1.96 19.17 -11.75
CA ALA A 21 2.19 20.36 -10.92
C ALA A 21 2.87 19.99 -9.59
N LEU A 22 2.51 18.84 -9.00
CA LEU A 22 3.17 18.34 -7.80
C LEU A 22 4.64 17.97 -8.04
N ILE A 23 4.95 17.35 -9.19
CA ILE A 23 6.32 17.06 -9.62
C ILE A 23 7.10 18.37 -9.78
N ASP A 24 6.49 19.42 -10.34
CA ASP A 24 7.13 20.73 -10.50
C ASP A 24 7.48 21.34 -9.12
N VAL A 25 6.52 21.40 -8.20
CA VAL A 25 6.76 21.85 -6.82
C VAL A 25 7.85 21.02 -6.13
N THR A 26 7.81 19.69 -6.30
CA THR A 26 8.81 18.80 -5.67
C THR A 26 10.21 19.04 -6.22
N THR A 27 10.32 19.32 -7.53
CA THR A 27 11.59 19.63 -8.19
C THR A 27 12.19 20.94 -7.69
N GLU A 28 11.34 21.93 -7.42
CA GLU A 28 11.75 23.24 -6.90
C GLU A 28 12.12 23.18 -5.41
N GLU A 29 11.23 22.60 -4.58
CA GLU A 29 11.37 22.56 -3.13
C GLU A 29 12.44 21.58 -2.63
N LYS A 30 12.76 20.55 -3.45
CA LYS A 30 13.74 19.50 -3.16
C LYS A 30 13.61 18.94 -1.73
N PRO A 31 12.48 18.29 -1.40
CA PRO A 31 12.31 17.66 -0.09
C PRO A 31 13.39 16.60 0.16
N ASP A 32 13.64 16.31 1.44
CA ASP A 32 14.52 15.23 1.86
C ASP A 32 13.92 13.85 1.52
N LEU A 33 12.58 13.77 1.46
CA LEU A 33 11.82 12.56 1.16
C LEU A 33 10.52 12.90 0.43
N LEU A 34 10.26 12.24 -0.69
CA LEU A 34 8.98 12.23 -1.39
C LEU A 34 8.21 10.95 -1.05
N ILE A 35 6.96 11.08 -0.60
CA ILE A 35 6.09 9.94 -0.29
C ILE A 35 4.86 9.97 -1.17
N GLY A 36 4.69 8.95 -2.01
CA GLY A 36 3.42 8.65 -2.67
C GLY A 36 2.61 7.68 -1.82
N ASN A 37 1.63 8.19 -1.08
CA ASN A 37 0.94 7.50 0.00
C ASN A 37 -0.28 6.67 -0.47
N GLY A 38 -0.06 5.80 -1.47
CA GLY A 38 -1.08 4.92 -2.03
C GLY A 38 -1.90 5.53 -3.15
N ASP A 39 -2.43 4.64 -3.99
CA ASP A 39 -3.24 4.96 -5.16
C ASP A 39 -2.57 6.00 -6.08
N VAL A 40 -1.25 5.90 -6.22
CA VAL A 40 -0.46 6.77 -7.10
C VAL A 40 -0.67 6.38 -8.56
N ILE A 41 -0.69 5.07 -8.85
CA ILE A 41 -1.04 4.54 -10.17
C ILE A 41 -2.37 3.78 -10.10
N ASP A 42 -3.06 3.62 -11.23
CA ASP A 42 -4.35 2.92 -11.27
C ASP A 42 -4.25 1.60 -12.06
N LEU A 43 -3.71 0.56 -11.40
CA LEU A 43 -3.61 -0.80 -11.99
C LEU A 43 -4.97 -1.50 -12.10
N TRP A 44 -6.03 -0.95 -11.49
CA TRP A 44 -7.40 -1.44 -11.68
C TRP A 44 -7.97 -0.99 -13.02
N ALA A 45 -7.69 0.26 -13.41
CA ALA A 45 -8.18 0.82 -14.65
C ALA A 45 -7.33 0.44 -15.86
N GLU A 46 -6.02 0.26 -15.69
CA GLU A 46 -5.10 0.17 -16.80
C GLU A 46 -3.94 -0.78 -16.54
N LYS A 47 -3.41 -1.39 -17.62
CA LYS A 47 -2.31 -2.36 -17.51
C LYS A 47 -0.98 -1.64 -17.27
N GLU A 48 -0.09 -2.31 -16.55
CA GLU A 48 1.26 -1.83 -16.25
C GLU A 48 2.00 -1.35 -17.52
N GLU A 49 1.92 -2.06 -18.64
CA GLU A 49 2.66 -1.70 -19.85
C GLU A 49 2.18 -0.38 -20.46
N VAL A 50 0.92 -0.02 -20.24
CA VAL A 50 0.34 1.24 -20.71
C VAL A 50 0.69 2.37 -19.74
N ILE A 51 0.59 2.12 -18.43
CA ILE A 51 1.02 3.05 -17.38
C ILE A 51 2.51 3.39 -17.52
N ALA A 52 3.35 2.42 -17.89
CA ALA A 52 4.77 2.63 -18.17
C ALA A 52 5.02 3.64 -19.31
N GLN A 53 4.05 3.86 -20.19
CA GLN A 53 4.14 4.86 -21.27
C GLN A 53 3.64 6.25 -20.86
N ASN A 54 2.95 6.37 -19.72
CA ASN A 54 2.44 7.65 -19.21
C ASN A 54 3.59 8.63 -18.95
N LEU A 55 3.48 9.86 -19.48
CA LEU A 55 4.55 10.85 -19.38
C LEU A 55 4.74 11.32 -17.93
N THR A 56 3.66 11.42 -17.16
CA THR A 56 3.71 11.78 -15.74
C THR A 56 4.42 10.71 -14.92
N VAL A 57 4.19 9.42 -15.21
CA VAL A 57 4.90 8.30 -14.58
C VAL A 57 6.40 8.36 -14.88
N LYS A 58 6.79 8.58 -16.14
CA LYS A 58 8.21 8.73 -16.52
C LYS A 58 8.88 9.92 -15.83
N ARG A 59 8.16 11.04 -15.67
CA ARG A 59 8.66 12.20 -14.93
C ARG A 59 8.86 11.90 -13.45
N LEU A 60 7.90 11.22 -12.82
CA LEU A 60 7.99 10.79 -11.42
C LEU A 60 9.14 9.79 -11.21
N GLU A 61 9.31 8.83 -12.12
CA GLU A 61 10.45 7.90 -12.10
C GLU A 61 11.78 8.64 -12.22
N THR A 62 11.89 9.62 -13.12
CA THR A 62 13.10 10.44 -13.24
C THR A 62 13.38 11.21 -11.96
N LEU A 63 12.35 11.85 -11.39
CA LEU A 63 12.45 12.60 -10.12
C LEU A 63 12.94 11.70 -8.98
N SER A 64 12.46 10.45 -8.93
CA SER A 64 12.85 9.49 -7.89
C SER A 64 14.32 9.08 -7.91
N ARG A 65 15.05 9.41 -8.98
CA ARG A 65 16.51 9.19 -9.06
C ARG A 65 17.29 10.24 -8.31
N ASP A 66 16.75 11.45 -8.20
CA ASP A 66 17.39 12.61 -7.57
C ASP A 66 16.92 12.81 -6.13
N ILE A 67 15.68 12.44 -5.82
CA ILE A 67 15.04 12.61 -4.53
C ILE A 67 14.65 11.24 -3.95
N PRO A 68 15.08 10.90 -2.72
CA PRO A 68 14.61 9.70 -2.05
C PRO A 68 13.09 9.62 -2.09
N THR A 69 12.57 8.56 -2.71
CA THR A 69 11.14 8.42 -2.95
C THR A 69 10.66 7.08 -2.42
N LEU A 70 9.52 7.13 -1.72
CA LEU A 70 8.82 6.01 -1.15
C LEU A 70 7.40 5.95 -1.73
N LEU A 71 6.97 4.78 -2.16
CA LEU A 71 5.58 4.51 -2.49
C LEU A 71 4.98 3.60 -1.41
N ILE A 72 3.95 4.11 -0.74
CA ILE A 72 3.06 3.30 0.08
C ILE A 72 2.05 2.63 -0.85
N ILE A 73 1.82 1.34 -0.68
CA ILE A 73 0.85 0.58 -1.46
C ILE A 73 -0.58 0.98 -1.06
N GLY A 74 -1.40 1.32 -2.04
CA GLY A 74 -2.84 1.52 -1.95
C GLY A 74 -3.65 0.34 -2.50
N ASN A 75 -4.96 0.53 -2.65
CA ASN A 75 -5.83 -0.50 -3.20
C ASN A 75 -5.81 -0.57 -4.73
N HIS A 76 -5.60 0.55 -5.43
CA HIS A 76 -5.51 0.62 -6.88
C HIS A 76 -4.12 0.27 -7.42
N ASP A 77 -3.07 0.40 -6.60
CA ASP A 77 -1.68 0.06 -6.91
C ASP A 77 -1.13 -1.06 -6.02
N PHE A 78 -1.97 -2.07 -5.78
CA PHE A 78 -1.74 -3.19 -4.86
C PHE A 78 -0.60 -4.17 -5.23
N ASP A 79 -0.01 -4.04 -6.42
CA ASP A 79 1.00 -4.94 -6.98
C ASP A 79 2.38 -4.30 -6.79
N ASP A 80 3.11 -4.76 -5.78
CA ASP A 80 4.44 -4.27 -5.42
C ASP A 80 5.47 -4.57 -6.50
N ASP A 81 5.43 -5.75 -7.13
CA ASP A 81 6.30 -6.11 -8.25
C ASP A 81 6.11 -5.15 -9.44
N ALA A 82 4.86 -4.76 -9.74
CA ALA A 82 4.57 -3.79 -10.80
C ALA A 82 5.08 -2.39 -10.44
N LEU A 83 4.93 -1.95 -9.19
CA LEU A 83 5.48 -0.68 -8.72
C LEU A 83 7.00 -0.64 -8.79
N GLU A 84 7.69 -1.71 -8.40
CA GLU A 84 9.15 -1.81 -8.48
C GLU A 84 9.64 -1.81 -9.95
N ARG A 85 8.89 -2.42 -10.88
CA ARG A 85 9.21 -2.35 -12.31
C ARG A 85 9.00 -0.96 -12.89
N LEU A 86 7.92 -0.27 -12.52
CA LEU A 86 7.63 1.09 -12.97
C LEU A 86 8.59 2.12 -12.36
N PHE A 87 9.04 1.88 -11.13
CA PHE A 87 9.89 2.79 -10.37
C PHE A 87 11.09 2.07 -9.74
N PRO A 88 12.12 1.69 -10.51
CA PRO A 88 13.21 0.82 -10.02
C PRO A 88 14.12 1.43 -8.94
N LYS A 89 14.01 2.75 -8.68
CA LYS A 89 14.79 3.48 -7.67
C LYS A 89 13.98 3.89 -6.46
N VAL A 90 12.68 3.57 -6.46
CA VAL A 90 11.76 3.88 -5.39
C VAL A 90 11.73 2.74 -4.40
N ARG A 91 11.61 3.07 -3.11
CA ARG A 91 11.25 2.07 -2.10
C ARG A 91 9.74 1.85 -2.12
N VAL A 92 9.29 0.61 -2.20
CA VAL A 92 7.87 0.26 -2.05
C VAL A 92 7.64 -0.30 -0.66
N ALA A 93 6.55 0.09 0.01
CA ALA A 93 6.20 -0.38 1.35
C ALA A 93 4.69 -0.38 1.60
N PHE A 94 4.23 -1.12 2.61
CA PHE A 94 2.83 -1.07 3.06
C PHE A 94 2.56 0.07 4.06
N ASN A 95 3.60 0.52 4.74
CA ASN A 95 3.58 1.63 5.69
C ASN A 95 5.01 2.15 5.88
N HIS A 96 5.15 3.33 6.47
CA HIS A 96 6.46 3.88 6.78
C HIS A 96 6.41 4.85 7.95
N ARG A 97 7.49 4.89 8.73
CA ARG A 97 7.67 5.88 9.79
C ARG A 97 8.82 6.80 9.43
N ALA A 98 8.55 8.10 9.40
CA ALA A 98 9.53 9.12 9.08
C ALA A 98 9.26 10.39 9.88
N ASP A 99 10.31 10.98 10.46
CA ASP A 99 10.25 12.23 11.25
C ASP A 99 9.15 12.25 12.34
N GLY A 100 8.93 11.11 12.99
CA GLY A 100 7.88 10.96 14.02
C GLY A 100 6.46 10.73 13.49
N PHE A 101 6.24 10.80 12.18
CA PHE A 101 4.95 10.53 11.53
C PHE A 101 4.86 9.07 11.04
N TRP A 102 3.63 8.55 11.02
CA TRP A 102 3.29 7.25 10.47
C TRP A 102 2.47 7.43 9.19
N PHE A 103 2.95 6.84 8.10
CA PHE A 103 2.34 6.89 6.78
C PHE A 103 1.75 5.53 6.42
N GLU A 104 0.47 5.52 6.06
CA GLU A 104 -0.25 4.39 5.48
C GLU A 104 -1.40 4.95 4.62
N HIS A 105 -1.76 4.25 3.53
CA HIS A 105 -2.79 4.74 2.61
C HIS A 105 -4.20 4.82 3.25
N GLY A 106 -4.50 3.94 4.20
CA GLY A 106 -5.77 3.97 4.94
C GLY A 106 -6.89 3.08 4.40
N HIS A 107 -6.80 2.54 3.18
CA HIS A 107 -7.74 1.53 2.65
C HIS A 107 -7.84 0.26 3.54
N LEU A 108 -6.76 -0.04 4.27
CA LEU A 108 -6.69 -1.10 5.28
C LEU A 108 -7.55 -0.80 6.52
N ARG A 109 -7.88 0.47 6.74
CA ARG A 109 -8.83 0.96 7.73
C ARG A 109 -10.25 1.08 7.15
N ASP A 110 -10.48 1.34 5.87
CA ASP A 110 -11.87 1.57 5.43
C ASP A 110 -12.80 0.34 5.52
N VAL A 111 -12.30 -0.88 5.35
CA VAL A 111 -13.18 -2.07 5.25
C VAL A 111 -13.72 -2.58 6.59
N ARG A 112 -13.26 -2.07 7.75
CA ARG A 112 -13.74 -2.51 9.08
C ARG A 112 -14.19 -1.42 10.05
N TRP A 113 -13.92 -0.17 9.74
CA TRP A 113 -14.15 0.91 10.68
C TRP A 113 -15.61 1.41 10.71
N GLN A 114 -16.43 1.01 9.73
CA GLN A 114 -17.85 1.34 9.72
C GLN A 114 -18.73 0.42 10.60
N ASN A 115 -18.25 -0.75 11.06
CA ASN A 115 -19.17 -1.73 11.67
C ASN A 115 -18.86 -2.27 13.08
N TRP A 116 -17.61 -2.28 13.62
CA TRP A 116 -17.33 -2.97 14.90
C TRP A 116 -16.70 -2.09 16.00
N LEU A 117 -17.54 -1.66 16.96
CA LEU A 117 -17.22 -0.73 18.06
C LEU A 117 -16.23 -1.23 19.13
N LEU A 118 -15.98 -2.54 19.27
CA LEU A 118 -15.26 -3.10 20.43
C LEU A 118 -13.83 -3.61 20.14
N PHE A 119 -13.43 -3.74 18.88
CA PHE A 119 -12.14 -4.32 18.51
C PHE A 119 -11.01 -3.29 18.31
N ARG A 120 -11.35 -2.02 18.03
CA ARG A 120 -10.39 -0.91 17.91
C ARG A 120 -9.50 -0.75 19.15
N PRO A 121 -10.06 -0.61 20.36
CA PRO A 121 -9.24 -0.27 21.52
C PRO A 121 -8.27 -1.39 21.90
N ILE A 122 -8.69 -2.65 21.73
CA ILE A 122 -7.91 -3.82 22.17
C ILE A 122 -6.68 -4.05 21.27
N PHE A 123 -6.86 -3.96 19.95
CA PHE A 123 -5.76 -4.16 19.01
C PHE A 123 -4.85 -2.94 18.87
N ASP A 124 -5.36 -1.74 19.14
CA ASP A 124 -4.53 -0.53 19.19
C ASP A 124 -3.75 -0.46 20.52
N ALA A 125 -4.23 -1.12 21.60
CA ALA A 125 -3.55 -1.18 22.90
C ALA A 125 -2.59 -2.38 23.09
N HIS A 126 -2.82 -3.51 22.42
CA HIS A 126 -2.03 -4.75 22.59
C HIS A 126 -1.64 -5.41 21.25
N PRO A 127 -0.63 -4.85 20.55
CA PRO A 127 -0.21 -5.32 19.23
C PRO A 127 0.39 -6.75 19.23
N GLU A 128 0.98 -7.20 20.33
CA GLU A 128 1.44 -8.60 20.46
C GLU A 128 0.30 -9.62 20.36
N TRP A 129 -0.91 -9.28 20.80
CA TRP A 129 -2.05 -10.17 20.72
C TRP A 129 -2.58 -10.27 19.28
N ALA A 130 -2.51 -9.17 18.52
CA ALA A 130 -2.80 -9.18 17.08
C ALA A 130 -1.91 -10.17 16.33
N HIS A 131 -0.60 -10.12 16.62
CA HIS A 131 0.40 -10.98 16.02
C HIS A 131 0.24 -12.45 16.44
N TRP A 132 -0.05 -12.71 17.72
CA TRP A 132 -0.27 -14.06 18.23
C TRP A 132 -1.55 -14.71 17.65
N ILE A 133 -2.66 -13.98 17.61
CA ILE A 133 -3.93 -14.47 17.01
C ILE A 133 -3.72 -14.83 15.54
N PHE A 134 -2.95 -13.99 14.83
CA PHE A 134 -2.63 -14.20 13.44
C PHE A 134 -1.88 -15.53 13.21
N TRP A 135 -0.76 -15.76 13.91
CA TRP A 135 0.07 -16.94 13.68
C TRP A 135 -0.57 -18.24 14.15
N HIS A 136 -1.34 -18.20 15.24
CA HIS A 136 -1.84 -19.43 15.87
C HIS A 136 -3.24 -19.83 15.43
N PHE A 137 -4.05 -18.90 14.91
CA PHE A 137 -5.41 -19.22 14.47
C PHE A 137 -5.59 -19.01 12.99
N TYR A 138 -5.06 -17.90 12.45
CA TYR A 138 -5.38 -17.50 11.10
C TYR A 138 -4.47 -18.16 10.04
N GLN A 139 -3.15 -18.16 10.22
CA GLN A 139 -2.24 -18.74 9.24
C GLN A 139 -2.47 -20.24 8.97
N PRO A 140 -2.65 -21.11 10.00
CA PRO A 140 -2.99 -22.52 9.78
C PRO A 140 -4.32 -22.72 9.07
N TRP A 141 -5.26 -21.79 9.22
CA TRP A 141 -6.54 -21.82 8.54
C TRP A 141 -6.42 -21.34 7.09
N ARG A 142 -5.71 -20.23 6.84
CA ARG A 142 -5.42 -19.71 5.49
C ARG A 142 -4.71 -20.73 4.62
N GLU A 143 -3.67 -21.38 5.14
CA GLU A 143 -2.90 -22.39 4.40
C GLU A 143 -3.77 -23.55 3.91
N ARG A 144 -4.84 -23.91 4.64
CA ARG A 144 -5.83 -24.91 4.18
C ARG A 144 -6.63 -24.47 2.96
N PHE A 145 -6.82 -23.16 2.76
CA PHE A 145 -7.55 -22.59 1.63
C PHE A 145 -6.63 -22.06 0.52
N ASN A 146 -5.31 -22.06 0.73
CA ASN A 146 -4.31 -21.56 -0.21
C ASN A 146 -3.64 -22.69 -1.02
N LEU A 147 -4.45 -23.65 -1.48
CA LEU A 147 -4.04 -24.58 -2.53
C LEU A 147 -3.91 -23.80 -3.85
N ASN A 148 -2.68 -23.65 -4.33
CA ASN A 148 -2.23 -23.15 -5.64
C ASN A 148 -3.31 -22.61 -6.61
N PRO A 149 -3.28 -21.33 -7.01
CA PRO A 149 -4.20 -20.77 -8.00
C PRO A 149 -3.76 -21.13 -9.43
N GLY A 150 -3.61 -22.42 -9.71
CA GLY A 150 -3.61 -22.92 -11.08
C GLY A 150 -5.04 -23.00 -11.59
N ASN A 151 -5.39 -22.17 -12.59
CA ASN A 151 -6.57 -22.25 -13.46
C ASN A 151 -7.99 -22.35 -12.86
N ARG A 152 -8.20 -22.20 -11.55
CA ARG A 152 -9.55 -22.13 -10.97
C ARG A 152 -9.67 -21.00 -9.95
N LYS A 153 -9.89 -19.77 -10.43
CA LYS A 153 -10.62 -18.76 -9.65
C LYS A 153 -12.07 -19.23 -9.52
N LEU A 154 -12.33 -20.16 -8.59
CA LEU A 154 -13.69 -20.38 -8.12
C LEU A 154 -14.15 -19.08 -7.45
N LYS A 155 -15.29 -18.53 -7.89
CA LYS A 155 -15.93 -17.40 -7.20
C LYS A 155 -16.16 -17.83 -5.75
N ALA A 156 -15.46 -17.18 -4.82
CA ALA A 156 -15.69 -17.34 -3.40
C ALA A 156 -17.14 -16.97 -3.09
N GLY A 157 -17.83 -17.79 -2.29
CA GLY A 157 -19.16 -17.43 -1.78
C GLY A 157 -19.08 -16.20 -0.87
N ASN A 158 -20.21 -15.54 -0.62
CA ASN A 158 -20.24 -14.31 0.19
C ASN A 158 -19.65 -14.48 1.60
N THR A 159 -19.79 -15.67 2.20
CA THR A 159 -19.16 -16.02 3.47
C THR A 159 -17.64 -16.06 3.37
N ASP A 160 -17.10 -16.69 2.32
CA ASP A 160 -15.65 -16.76 2.09
C ASP A 160 -15.06 -15.38 1.76
N PHE A 161 -15.83 -14.50 1.12
CA PHE A 161 -15.43 -13.11 0.89
C PHE A 161 -15.32 -12.34 2.21
N PHE A 162 -16.34 -12.41 3.08
CA PHE A 162 -16.32 -11.79 4.41
C PHE A 162 -15.12 -12.29 5.23
N TYR A 163 -14.90 -13.60 5.26
CA TYR A 163 -13.75 -14.17 5.95
C TYR A 163 -12.43 -13.70 5.32
N ARG A 164 -12.26 -13.72 4.00
CA ARG A 164 -11.05 -13.20 3.33
C ARG A 164 -10.76 -11.73 3.67
N GLN A 165 -11.78 -10.89 3.79
CA GLN A 165 -11.62 -9.49 4.22
C GLN A 165 -11.31 -9.37 5.72
N LEU A 166 -11.97 -10.16 6.57
CA LEU A 166 -11.68 -10.30 8.00
C LEU A 166 -10.28 -10.90 8.27
N CYS A 167 -9.73 -11.59 7.29
CA CYS A 167 -8.44 -12.24 7.34
C CYS A 167 -7.33 -11.31 6.85
N ARG A 168 -7.61 -10.56 5.76
CA ARG A 168 -6.75 -9.50 5.23
C ARG A 168 -6.49 -8.40 6.26
N SER A 169 -7.50 -7.77 6.85
CA SER A 169 -7.22 -6.68 7.82
C SER A 169 -6.62 -7.16 9.16
N ILE A 170 -6.61 -8.48 9.48
CA ILE A 170 -5.82 -9.02 10.60
C ILE A 170 -4.36 -9.22 10.15
N TRP A 171 -4.14 -9.77 8.95
CA TRP A 171 -2.83 -9.90 8.32
C TRP A 171 -2.09 -8.55 8.19
N TYR A 172 -2.79 -7.52 7.74
CA TYR A 172 -2.18 -6.21 7.53
C TYR A 172 -1.86 -5.48 8.84
N ARG A 173 -2.64 -5.69 9.91
CA ARG A 173 -2.25 -5.24 11.26
C ARG A 173 -1.02 -5.99 11.78
N ALA A 174 -0.95 -7.30 11.58
CA ALA A 174 0.21 -8.08 11.98
C ALA A 174 1.49 -7.63 11.24
N LEU A 175 1.41 -7.30 9.94
CA LEU A 175 2.54 -6.77 9.17
C LEU A 175 2.95 -5.34 9.57
N SER A 176 1.99 -4.45 9.85
CA SER A 176 2.31 -3.10 10.35
C SER A 176 3.05 -3.12 11.70
N PHE A 177 2.94 -4.21 12.47
CA PHE A 177 3.63 -4.38 13.74
C PHE A 177 4.85 -5.30 13.70
N ALA A 178 4.94 -6.25 12.76
CA ALA A 178 6.11 -7.13 12.61
C ALA A 178 7.37 -6.35 12.17
N ASP A 179 7.20 -5.27 11.41
CA ASP A 179 8.30 -4.36 11.06
C ASP A 179 8.66 -3.37 12.18
N TRP A 180 7.79 -3.14 13.18
CA TRP A 180 8.14 -2.36 14.38
C TRP A 180 9.31 -3.00 15.14
N LYS A 181 9.30 -4.33 15.32
CA LYS A 181 10.32 -5.05 16.12
C LYS A 181 11.62 -5.35 15.38
N LYS A 182 11.72 -5.07 14.08
CA LYS A 182 12.97 -5.23 13.31
C LYS A 182 13.79 -3.94 13.22
N VAL A 183 13.25 -2.83 13.72
CA VAL A 183 13.93 -1.53 13.76
C VAL A 183 14.38 -1.26 15.20
N GLU A 184 15.32 -2.08 15.67
CA GLU A 184 16.27 -1.76 16.74
C GLU A 184 17.68 -1.99 16.22
#